data_AF-A0A815N911-F1
#
_entry.id   AF-A0A815N911-F1
#
_cell.length_a   1.000
_cell.length_b   1.000
_cell.length_c   1.000
_cell.angle_alpha   90.00
_cell.angle_beta   90.00
_cell.angle_gamma   90.00
#
_symmetry.space_group_name_H-M   'P 1'
#
loop_
_entity.id
_entity.type
_entity.pdbx_description
1 polymer ?
#
loop_
_entity_poly.entity_id
_entity_poly.type
_entity_poly.pdbx_seq_one_letter_code
_entity_poly.pdbx_strand_id
1 'polypeptide(L)'
;MTVLPFLDVKATPISCVESPRLARTRSIARSLESKDLPSSPLKPSSSSSNLSGSLSSTRTPRIKIVPRTDDLLKKLPHAKTARAQAHNPIWKPFVRDLPDYDYLWEPVRREDIRHQYDSYVAPQRITAGRPDEPYQMSSTFESQDRHFHNYKRVQAMQQRQWNREHMQYTIFPYSNAEEREMYKKKIRTTLKDQMEERAQTEKHEMDLKKRSASLVLEQDRQFHEEEKQRNDARTKLLAKVSLKNKELMENKREYDQWNRVHQWHVERAMLADSPINWSKTLT
;
A
#
# COMPACT_ATOMS: atom_id res chain seq x y z
N MET A 1 -9.07 36.04 -9.28
CA MET A 1 -8.49 35.18 -10.33
C MET A 1 -7.16 34.65 -9.84
N THR A 2 -7.15 33.42 -9.34
CA THR A 2 -5.96 32.69 -8.88
C THR A 2 -6.07 31.30 -9.46
N VAL A 3 -5.23 31.00 -10.44
CA VAL A 3 -5.17 29.72 -11.16
C VAL A 3 -4.06 28.90 -10.50
N LEU A 4 -4.43 27.75 -9.93
CA LEU A 4 -3.50 26.76 -9.39
C LEU A 4 -3.07 25.80 -10.51
N PRO A 5 -1.79 25.37 -10.57
CA PRO A 5 -1.30 24.46 -11.59
C PRO A 5 -1.56 22.98 -11.24
N PHE A 6 -1.77 22.25 -12.32
CA PHE A 6 -2.01 20.83 -12.48
C PHE A 6 -1.02 19.92 -11.72
N LEU A 7 -1.57 18.98 -10.94
CA LEU A 7 -0.88 17.77 -10.47
C LEU A 7 -1.22 16.63 -11.43
N ASP A 8 -0.29 16.32 -12.31
CA ASP A 8 -0.33 15.16 -13.21
C ASP A 8 0.14 13.91 -12.44
N VAL A 9 -0.81 13.20 -11.83
CA VAL A 9 -0.56 11.88 -11.23
C VAL A 9 -0.93 10.82 -12.25
N LYS A 10 0.08 10.28 -12.94
CA LYS A 10 -0.08 9.07 -13.74
C LYS A 10 -0.30 7.87 -12.81
N ALA A 11 -1.57 7.55 -12.55
CA ALA A 11 -1.96 6.30 -11.92
C ALA A 11 -2.00 5.19 -12.98
N THR A 12 -1.06 4.25 -12.91
CA THR A 12 -1.12 2.97 -13.62
C THR A 12 -1.99 2.00 -12.83
N PRO A 13 -3.09 1.46 -13.37
CA PRO A 13 -3.77 0.33 -12.74
C PRO A 13 -3.05 -0.99 -13.08
N ILE A 14 -2.47 -1.62 -12.05
CA ILE A 14 -2.08 -3.02 -12.08
C ILE A 14 -3.34 -3.83 -11.79
N SER A 15 -3.95 -4.43 -12.82
CA SER A 15 -5.02 -5.42 -12.65
C SER A 15 -4.54 -6.78 -13.14
N CYS A 16 -3.95 -7.55 -12.24
CA CYS A 16 -3.83 -9.00 -12.39
C CYS A 16 -4.33 -9.63 -11.09
N VAL A 17 -5.55 -10.16 -11.11
CA VAL A 17 -5.95 -11.24 -10.21
C VAL A 17 -6.69 -12.26 -11.06
N GLU A 18 -5.99 -13.36 -11.31
CA GLU A 18 -6.52 -14.57 -11.91
C GLU A 18 -7.61 -15.16 -10.99
N SER A 19 -8.77 -15.44 -11.57
CA SER A 19 -9.86 -16.15 -10.91
C SER A 19 -9.49 -17.63 -10.69
N PRO A 20 -9.60 -18.17 -9.47
CA PRO A 20 -9.58 -19.61 -9.27
C PRO A 20 -10.90 -20.19 -9.79
N ARG A 21 -10.82 -20.98 -10.88
CA ARG A 21 -11.92 -21.83 -11.36
C ARG A 21 -12.24 -22.88 -10.30
N LEU A 22 -13.31 -22.68 -9.54
CA LEU A 22 -13.85 -23.69 -8.65
C LEU A 22 -14.59 -24.78 -9.45
N ALA A 23 -14.38 -26.02 -9.00
CA ALA A 23 -14.89 -27.22 -9.61
C ALA A 23 -16.43 -27.30 -9.57
N ARG A 24 -16.98 -27.71 -10.71
CA ARG A 24 -18.38 -28.02 -10.98
C ARG A 24 -18.93 -29.02 -9.95
N THR A 25 -19.87 -28.57 -9.13
CA THR A 25 -20.64 -29.41 -8.21
C THR A 25 -21.44 -30.45 -8.98
N ARG A 26 -21.22 -31.73 -8.64
CA ARG A 26 -22.04 -32.85 -9.07
C ARG A 26 -23.43 -32.75 -8.44
N SER A 27 -24.45 -32.93 -9.27
CA SER A 27 -25.85 -33.05 -8.90
C SER A 27 -26.07 -34.27 -8.00
N ILE A 28 -26.77 -34.07 -6.89
CA ILE A 28 -27.39 -35.13 -6.08
C ILE A 28 -28.90 -34.84 -6.05
N ALA A 29 -29.69 -35.77 -6.57
CA ALA A 29 -31.09 -36.00 -6.21
C ALA A 29 -31.30 -37.52 -6.24
N ARG A 30 -31.55 -38.12 -5.07
CA ARG A 30 -32.83 -38.79 -4.67
C ARG A 30 -33.18 -40.02 -5.53
N SER A 31 -33.64 -41.16 -5.04
CA SER A 31 -34.19 -41.64 -3.76
C SER A 31 -34.75 -43.03 -4.12
N LEU A 32 -34.38 -44.14 -3.48
CA LEU A 32 -35.20 -44.95 -2.55
C LEU A 32 -34.77 -46.40 -2.79
N GLU A 33 -34.43 -47.14 -1.75
CA GLU A 33 -35.02 -48.47 -1.54
C GLU A 33 -34.68 -48.98 -0.14
N SER A 34 -35.74 -49.38 0.54
CA SER A 34 -35.82 -50.02 1.85
C SER A 34 -35.20 -51.43 1.85
N LYS A 35 -34.63 -51.86 2.98
CA LYS A 35 -35.02 -53.08 3.70
C LYS A 35 -34.14 -53.35 4.94
N ASP A 36 -34.84 -53.47 6.06
CA ASP A 36 -34.73 -54.44 7.15
C ASP A 36 -33.45 -54.55 8.04
N LEU A 37 -33.74 -54.49 9.34
CA LEU A 37 -32.95 -54.68 10.58
C LEU A 37 -32.36 -56.13 10.72
N PRO A 38 -31.68 -56.57 11.82
CA PRO A 38 -31.19 -55.89 13.06
C PRO A 38 -29.75 -56.28 13.55
N SER A 39 -29.34 -55.62 14.66
CA SER A 39 -28.57 -56.16 15.81
C SER A 39 -27.02 -56.00 15.93
N SER A 40 -26.64 -55.17 16.92
CA SER A 40 -25.59 -55.36 17.95
C SER A 40 -24.09 -55.22 17.55
N PRO A 41 -23.15 -55.11 18.52
CA PRO A 41 -22.85 -53.90 19.27
C PRO A 41 -21.38 -53.43 19.15
N LEU A 42 -21.21 -52.15 19.51
CA LEU A 42 -20.01 -51.36 19.81
C LEU A 42 -18.70 -52.14 20.11
N LYS A 43 -17.68 -51.85 19.30
CA LYS A 43 -16.25 -51.90 19.68
C LYS A 43 -15.61 -50.55 19.36
N PRO A 44 -14.96 -49.86 20.31
CA PRO A 44 -14.11 -48.72 19.99
C PRO A 44 -12.68 -49.23 19.70
N SER A 45 -12.31 -49.30 18.42
CA SER A 45 -10.90 -49.46 18.04
C SER A 45 -10.24 -48.08 17.96
N SER A 46 -9.41 -47.82 18.97
CA SER A 46 -8.36 -46.82 18.99
C SER A 46 -7.54 -46.85 17.69
N SER A 47 -7.62 -45.78 16.92
CA SER A 47 -6.70 -45.50 15.82
C SER A 47 -6.13 -44.10 16.03
N SER A 48 -5.02 -44.05 16.76
CA SER A 48 -4.12 -42.91 16.84
C SER A 48 -3.39 -42.78 15.51
N SER A 49 -3.93 -42.00 14.58
CA SER A 49 -3.20 -41.53 13.41
C SER A 49 -2.37 -40.31 13.81
N ASN A 50 -1.11 -40.56 14.16
CA ASN A 50 -0.08 -39.54 14.23
C ASN A 50 0.17 -38.99 12.80
N LEU A 51 -0.52 -37.92 12.44
CA LEU A 51 -0.16 -37.08 11.30
C LEU A 51 0.91 -36.09 11.75
N SER A 52 2.15 -36.57 11.85
CA SER A 52 3.32 -35.70 11.89
C SER A 52 3.50 -35.08 10.50
N GLY A 53 2.84 -33.96 10.28
CA GLY A 53 3.06 -33.08 9.13
C GLY A 53 4.50 -32.56 9.17
N SER A 54 5.35 -33.16 8.35
CA SER A 54 6.67 -32.66 7.98
C SER A 54 6.52 -31.26 7.36
N LEU A 55 6.74 -30.23 8.17
CA LEU A 55 6.97 -28.87 7.69
C LEU A 55 8.26 -28.90 6.87
N SER A 56 8.11 -28.80 5.55
CA SER A 56 9.21 -28.60 4.62
C SER A 56 9.93 -27.30 4.97
N SER A 57 11.03 -27.44 5.70
CA SER A 57 12.00 -26.39 5.99
C SER A 57 12.41 -25.70 4.69
N THR A 58 11.99 -24.44 4.53
CA THR A 58 12.43 -23.57 3.44
C THR A 58 13.95 -23.42 3.55
N ARG A 59 14.67 -24.08 2.64
CA ARG A 59 16.11 -23.94 2.44
C ARG A 59 16.47 -22.46 2.28
N THR A 60 17.00 -21.84 3.34
CA THR A 60 17.74 -20.59 3.21
C THR A 60 19.06 -20.87 2.49
N PRO A 61 19.44 -20.11 1.45
CA PRO A 61 20.71 -20.31 0.76
C PRO A 61 21.87 -20.06 1.73
N ARG A 62 22.68 -21.10 1.97
CA ARG A 62 23.95 -20.98 2.70
C ARG A 62 24.94 -20.21 1.83
N ILE A 63 25.10 -18.91 2.11
CA ILE A 63 26.17 -18.09 1.55
C ILE A 63 27.49 -18.57 2.17
N LYS A 64 28.32 -19.26 1.39
CA LYS A 64 29.69 -19.57 1.76
C LYS A 64 30.53 -18.30 1.57
N ILE A 65 30.87 -17.64 2.67
CA ILE A 65 31.85 -16.55 2.67
C ILE A 65 33.22 -17.21 2.52
N VAL A 66 33.80 -17.11 1.32
CA VAL A 66 35.19 -17.51 1.09
C VAL A 66 36.08 -16.40 1.67
N PRO A 67 37.02 -16.71 2.59
CA PRO A 67 37.96 -15.73 3.08
C PRO A 67 38.85 -15.28 1.91
N ARG A 68 38.81 -13.99 1.61
CA ARG A 68 39.70 -13.36 0.63
C ARG A 68 41.11 -13.40 1.23
N THR A 69 42.02 -14.15 0.63
CA THR A 69 43.43 -14.14 1.02
C THR A 69 44.06 -12.82 0.54
N ASP A 70 44.51 -12.01 1.50
CA ASP A 70 45.04 -10.64 1.32
C ASP A 70 46.44 -10.58 0.69
N ASP A 71 46.81 -11.54 -0.17
CA ASP A 71 48.17 -11.62 -0.71
C ASP A 71 48.42 -10.68 -1.90
N LEU A 72 47.39 -10.00 -2.40
CA LEU A 72 47.50 -9.08 -3.54
C LEU A 72 47.76 -7.61 -3.15
N LEU A 73 47.73 -7.26 -1.86
CA LEU A 73 47.92 -5.86 -1.41
C LEU A 73 49.37 -5.53 -0.98
N LYS A 74 50.31 -6.48 -1.03
CA LYS A 74 51.71 -6.27 -0.62
C LYS A 74 52.64 -5.69 -1.70
N LYS A 75 52.14 -5.34 -2.89
CA LYS A 75 52.96 -4.83 -4.00
C LYS A 75 52.53 -3.46 -4.50
N LEU A 76 52.34 -2.50 -3.60
CA LEU A 76 52.26 -1.09 -3.98
C LEU A 76 53.48 -0.33 -3.42
N PRO A 77 54.24 0.40 -4.26
CA PRO A 77 55.39 1.15 -3.80
C PRO A 77 54.93 2.29 -2.88
N HIS A 78 55.50 2.34 -1.68
CA HIS A 78 55.34 3.45 -0.74
C HIS A 78 55.91 4.74 -1.35
N ALA A 79 55.06 5.56 -1.95
CA ALA A 79 55.39 6.93 -2.32
C ALA A 79 55.47 7.78 -1.05
N LYS A 80 56.70 8.20 -0.70
CA LYS A 80 56.99 9.10 0.42
C LYS A 80 56.41 10.49 0.11
N THR A 81 55.39 10.91 0.85
CA THR A 81 54.93 12.31 0.88
C THR A 81 55.76 13.11 1.87
N ALA A 82 56.95 13.52 1.43
CA ALA A 82 57.73 14.57 2.09
C ALA A 82 57.49 15.89 1.34
N ARG A 83 56.53 16.70 1.82
CA ARG A 83 56.46 18.18 1.74
C ARG A 83 55.00 18.64 1.84
N ALA A 84 54.61 19.00 3.05
CA ALA A 84 53.58 20.02 3.25
C ALA A 84 54.19 21.06 4.20
N GLN A 85 55.08 21.89 3.65
CA GLN A 85 55.52 23.10 4.33
C GLN A 85 54.44 24.16 4.17
N ALA A 86 53.97 24.61 5.34
CA ALA A 86 53.28 25.85 5.65
C ALA A 86 53.01 26.81 4.48
N HIS A 87 51.72 26.96 4.13
CA HIS A 87 51.23 28.17 3.50
C HIS A 87 50.19 28.78 4.45
N ASN A 88 50.63 29.70 5.31
CA ASN A 88 49.74 30.59 6.04
C ASN A 88 49.34 31.73 5.08
N PRO A 89 48.08 31.86 4.66
CA PRO A 89 47.66 33.06 3.96
C PRO A 89 47.54 34.19 4.99
N ILE A 90 48.52 35.09 4.98
CA ILE A 90 48.41 36.41 5.61
C ILE A 90 47.29 37.14 4.88
N TRP A 91 46.14 37.27 5.54
CA TRP A 91 45.06 38.14 5.10
C TRP A 91 45.56 39.59 5.14
N LYS A 92 45.84 40.17 3.98
CA LYS A 92 46.00 41.62 3.85
C LYS A 92 44.61 42.24 3.70
N PRO A 93 44.23 43.25 4.50
CA PRO A 93 42.99 43.97 4.29
C PRO A 93 43.04 44.69 2.93
N PHE A 94 41.94 44.58 2.19
CA PHE A 94 41.74 45.20 0.89
C PHE A 94 41.55 46.71 1.09
N VAL A 95 42.63 47.49 0.96
CA VAL A 95 42.56 48.95 0.86
C VAL A 95 42.21 49.28 -0.59
N ARG A 96 41.09 49.97 -0.80
CA ARG A 96 40.75 50.54 -2.10
C ARG A 96 41.61 51.79 -2.29
N ASP A 97 42.59 51.72 -3.17
CA ASP A 97 43.25 52.92 -3.68
C ASP A 97 42.22 53.68 -4.52
N LEU A 98 41.85 54.88 -4.08
CA LEU A 98 41.13 55.85 -4.91
C LEU A 98 42.06 56.27 -6.06
N PRO A 99 41.58 56.38 -7.31
CA PRO A 99 42.38 57.01 -8.35
C PRO A 99 42.53 58.50 -8.05
N ASP A 100 43.78 58.97 -7.99
CA ASP A 100 44.14 60.38 -8.02
C ASP A 100 43.63 60.99 -9.34
N TYR A 101 42.61 61.85 -9.25
CA TYR A 101 42.22 62.70 -10.36
C TYR A 101 43.10 63.95 -10.35
N ASP A 102 44.28 63.84 -10.95
CA ASP A 102 45.05 65.01 -11.39
C ASP A 102 44.36 65.62 -12.60
N TYR A 103 43.65 66.72 -12.37
CA TYR A 103 43.05 67.54 -13.42
C TYR A 103 44.16 68.22 -14.24
N LEU A 104 44.61 67.60 -15.34
CA LEU A 104 45.37 68.29 -16.40
C LEU A 104 44.45 69.27 -17.14
N TRP A 105 44.37 70.51 -16.64
CA TRP A 105 43.91 71.65 -17.42
C TRP A 105 45.08 72.17 -18.26
N GLU A 106 45.16 71.76 -19.52
CA GLU A 106 46.01 72.47 -20.48
C GLU A 106 45.32 73.78 -20.91
N PRO A 107 46.02 74.93 -20.91
CA PRO A 107 45.44 76.20 -21.34
C PRO A 107 45.07 76.16 -22.83
N VAL A 108 43.81 76.47 -23.14
CA VAL A 108 43.27 76.59 -24.50
C VAL A 108 44.08 77.63 -25.29
N ARG A 109 44.87 77.20 -26.28
CA ARG A 109 45.50 78.11 -27.24
C ARG A 109 44.42 78.69 -28.14
N ARG A 110 44.21 80.00 -28.07
CA ARG A 110 43.34 80.72 -29.00
C ARG A 110 44.17 81.04 -30.25
N GLU A 111 43.88 80.39 -31.36
CA GLU A 111 44.42 80.78 -32.66
C GLU A 111 43.69 82.02 -33.18
N ASP A 112 44.43 82.97 -33.74
CA ASP A 112 43.91 84.23 -34.26
C ASP A 112 43.07 84.01 -35.54
N ILE A 113 41.74 84.12 -35.42
CA ILE A 113 40.75 83.86 -36.49
C ILE A 113 40.71 84.97 -37.57
N ARG A 114 41.76 85.79 -37.69
CA ARG A 114 41.73 87.02 -38.53
C ARG A 114 41.96 86.80 -40.02
N HIS A 115 42.16 85.58 -40.49
CA HIS A 115 42.50 85.29 -41.90
C HIS A 115 41.51 84.38 -42.66
N GLN A 116 40.30 84.15 -42.15
CA GLN A 116 39.35 83.19 -42.77
C GLN A 116 38.34 83.77 -43.78
N TYR A 117 38.46 85.05 -44.17
CA TYR A 117 37.42 85.71 -44.99
C TYR A 117 37.78 85.98 -46.47
N ASP A 118 38.89 85.48 -47.00
CA ASP A 118 39.31 85.78 -48.39
C ASP A 118 39.03 84.69 -49.44
N SER A 119 38.24 83.65 -49.12
CA SER A 119 37.81 82.69 -50.14
C SER A 119 36.41 82.14 -49.89
N TYR A 120 35.38 82.95 -50.13
CA TYR A 120 34.03 82.42 -50.22
C TYR A 120 33.79 81.82 -51.61
N VAL A 121 33.77 80.49 -51.69
CA VAL A 121 33.29 79.75 -52.87
C VAL A 121 31.86 79.29 -52.56
N ALA A 122 30.89 79.77 -53.33
CA ALA A 122 29.50 79.36 -53.14
C ALA A 122 29.35 77.84 -53.38
N PRO A 123 28.75 77.08 -52.45
CA PRO A 123 28.63 75.63 -52.57
C PRO A 123 27.71 75.24 -53.75
N GLN A 124 28.14 74.26 -54.54
CA GLN A 124 27.36 73.74 -55.67
C GLN A 124 26.07 73.05 -55.19
N ARG A 125 24.99 73.20 -55.95
CA ARG A 125 23.64 72.70 -55.63
C ARG A 125 23.66 71.15 -55.60
N ILE A 126 23.42 70.56 -54.42
CA ILE A 126 23.41 69.10 -54.23
C ILE A 126 22.20 68.52 -54.99
N THR A 127 22.46 67.74 -56.04
CA THR A 127 21.48 66.81 -56.62
C THR A 127 21.35 65.61 -55.69
N ALA A 128 20.14 65.31 -55.22
CA ALA A 128 19.90 64.21 -54.27
C ALA A 128 20.25 62.84 -54.89
N GLY A 129 21.45 62.34 -54.58
CA GLY A 129 21.85 60.96 -54.82
C GLY A 129 21.16 60.00 -53.83
N ARG A 130 20.94 58.77 -54.26
CA ARG A 130 20.27 57.69 -53.52
C ARG A 130 20.96 57.42 -52.17
N PRO A 131 20.23 57.14 -51.07
CA PRO A 131 20.86 56.87 -49.78
C PRO A 131 21.70 55.58 -49.80
N ASP A 132 22.85 55.61 -49.13
CA ASP A 132 23.76 54.49 -48.99
C ASP A 132 23.11 53.30 -48.26
N GLU A 133 23.49 52.08 -48.63
CA GLU A 133 22.98 50.86 -47.99
C GLU A 133 23.44 50.76 -46.52
N PRO A 134 22.60 50.22 -45.62
CA PRO A 134 22.88 50.24 -44.19
C PRO A 134 24.09 49.36 -43.84
N TYR A 135 25.10 49.99 -43.25
CA TYR A 135 26.28 49.32 -42.68
C TYR A 135 25.86 48.40 -41.52
N GLN A 136 26.03 47.08 -41.67
CA GLN A 136 25.80 46.13 -40.58
C GLN A 136 26.99 46.17 -39.61
N MET A 137 26.80 46.77 -38.43
CA MET A 137 27.75 46.62 -37.32
C MET A 137 27.64 45.22 -36.72
N SER A 138 28.67 44.39 -36.84
CA SER A 138 28.81 43.17 -36.05
C SER A 138 29.17 43.54 -34.61
N SER A 139 28.17 43.79 -33.77
CA SER A 139 28.38 44.02 -32.34
C SER A 139 28.60 42.68 -31.63
N THR A 140 29.86 42.34 -31.35
CA THR A 140 30.27 41.22 -30.49
C THR A 140 30.43 41.64 -29.03
N PHE A 141 29.63 42.60 -28.55
CA PHE A 141 29.53 42.90 -27.13
C PHE A 141 28.61 41.88 -26.44
N GLU A 142 29.03 40.61 -26.43
CA GLU A 142 28.42 39.62 -25.53
C GLU A 142 28.61 40.13 -24.09
N SER A 143 27.51 40.27 -23.36
CA SER A 143 27.51 40.75 -21.97
C SER A 143 28.26 39.76 -21.08
N GLN A 144 29.56 39.98 -20.92
CA GLN A 144 30.50 39.10 -20.18
C GLN A 144 29.95 38.68 -18.80
N ASP A 145 29.22 39.56 -18.12
CA ASP A 145 28.61 39.29 -16.81
C ASP A 145 27.57 38.16 -16.83
N ARG A 146 26.69 38.10 -17.83
CA ARG A 146 25.62 37.08 -17.87
C ARG A 146 26.18 35.70 -18.13
N HIS A 147 27.17 35.60 -19.03
CA HIS A 147 27.86 34.34 -19.31
C HIS A 147 28.69 33.86 -18.11
N PHE A 148 29.35 34.79 -17.41
CA PHE A 148 30.09 34.49 -16.18
C PHE A 148 29.21 33.94 -15.05
N HIS A 149 28.02 34.53 -14.84
CA HIS A 149 27.07 34.03 -13.85
C HIS A 149 26.55 32.62 -14.17
N ASN A 150 26.26 32.35 -15.45
CA ASN A 150 25.85 31.02 -15.90
C ASN A 150 26.96 30.00 -15.71
N TYR A 151 28.21 30.35 -16.05
CA TYR A 151 29.36 29.48 -15.83
C TYR A 151 29.56 29.12 -14.36
N LYS A 152 29.52 30.12 -13.46
CA LYS A 152 29.57 29.90 -12.00
C LYS A 152 28.45 28.99 -11.51
N ARG A 153 27.23 29.18 -12.03
CA ARG A 153 26.08 28.36 -11.65
C ARG A 153 26.27 26.90 -12.06
N VAL A 154 26.73 26.65 -13.29
CA VAL A 154 27.01 25.31 -13.79
C VAL A 154 28.09 24.63 -12.95
N GLN A 155 29.18 25.33 -12.66
CA GLN A 155 30.26 24.79 -11.82
C GLN A 155 29.81 24.44 -10.40
N ALA A 156 29.02 25.32 -9.77
CA ALA A 156 28.44 25.04 -8.45
C ALA A 156 27.48 23.84 -8.47
N MET A 157 26.71 23.68 -9.54
CA MET A 157 25.81 22.54 -9.72
C MET A 157 26.59 21.22 -9.87
N GLN A 158 27.64 21.23 -10.69
CA GLN A 158 28.53 20.08 -10.88
C GLN A 158 29.22 19.70 -9.56
N GLN A 159 29.71 20.68 -8.81
CA GLN A 159 30.34 20.44 -7.51
C GLN A 159 29.36 19.86 -6.47
N ARG A 160 28.11 20.36 -6.44
CA ARG A 160 27.06 19.80 -5.58
C ARG A 160 26.71 18.37 -5.95
N GLN A 161 26.60 18.09 -7.25
CA GLN A 161 26.33 16.73 -7.74
C GLN A 161 27.47 15.78 -7.37
N TRP A 162 28.72 16.19 -7.62
CA TRP A 162 29.91 15.44 -7.27
C TRP A 162 29.97 15.15 -5.76
N ASN A 163 29.70 16.15 -4.92
CA ASN A 163 29.63 15.99 -3.46
C ASN A 163 28.54 14.99 -3.05
N ARG A 164 27.36 15.07 -3.67
CA ARG A 164 26.22 14.19 -3.36
C ARG A 164 26.54 12.73 -3.67
N GLU A 165 27.14 12.48 -4.83
CA GLU A 165 27.60 11.15 -5.25
C GLU A 165 28.73 10.67 -4.33
N HIS A 166 29.75 11.50 -4.09
CA HIS A 166 30.89 11.12 -3.25
C HIS A 166 30.50 10.84 -1.80
N MET A 167 29.62 11.64 -1.21
CA MET A 167 29.12 11.40 0.15
C MET A 167 28.38 10.06 0.28
N GLN A 168 27.76 9.57 -0.80
CA GLN A 168 27.06 8.29 -0.80
C GLN A 168 28.01 7.09 -0.84
N TYR A 169 29.18 7.23 -1.48
CA TYR A 169 30.14 6.13 -1.70
C TYR A 169 31.32 6.09 -0.70
N THR A 170 31.62 7.19 0.01
CA THR A 170 32.89 7.33 0.78
C THR A 170 32.83 6.89 2.24
N ILE A 171 31.65 6.63 2.80
CA ILE A 171 31.48 6.62 4.26
C ILE A 171 32.22 5.50 5.00
N PHE A 172 32.61 4.38 4.36
CA PHE A 172 33.09 3.22 5.14
C PHE A 172 34.59 2.86 5.03
N PRO A 173 35.27 2.94 3.86
CA PRO A 173 36.69 2.59 3.80
C PRO A 173 37.64 3.77 4.08
N TYR A 174 37.25 5.00 3.73
CA TYR A 174 38.16 6.16 3.67
C TYR A 174 37.79 7.31 4.62
N SER A 175 36.84 7.09 5.52
CA SER A 175 36.35 8.11 6.47
C SER A 175 37.14 8.15 7.77
N ASN A 176 37.03 9.28 8.48
CA ASN A 176 37.65 9.46 9.79
C ASN A 176 37.09 8.45 10.81
N ALA A 177 37.88 8.12 11.84
CA ALA A 177 37.46 7.14 12.85
C ALA A 177 36.14 7.52 13.53
N GLU A 178 35.93 8.81 13.79
CA GLU A 178 34.69 9.35 14.37
C GLU A 178 33.48 9.16 13.45
N GLU A 179 33.63 9.45 12.15
CA GLU A 179 32.56 9.28 11.15
C GLU A 179 32.16 7.81 11.01
N ARG A 180 33.13 6.88 11.05
CA ARG A 180 32.85 5.45 11.04
C ARG A 180 32.02 5.01 12.24
N GLU A 181 32.33 5.50 13.44
CA GLU A 181 31.56 5.17 14.64
C GLU A 181 30.16 5.78 14.61
N MET A 182 30.00 7.01 14.14
CA MET A 182 28.69 7.64 13.95
C MET A 182 27.82 6.85 12.95
N TYR A 183 28.41 6.39 11.85
CA TYR A 183 27.72 5.55 10.87
C TYR A 183 27.32 4.19 11.44
N LYS A 184 28.23 3.50 12.16
CA LYS A 184 27.90 2.24 12.85
C LYS A 184 26.79 2.43 13.89
N LYS A 185 26.81 3.55 14.63
CA LYS A 185 25.75 3.89 15.59
C LYS A 185 24.43 4.09 14.87
N LYS A 186 24.41 4.84 13.77
CA LYS A 186 23.22 5.04 12.93
C LYS A 186 22.63 3.71 12.44
N ILE A 187 23.47 2.80 11.94
CA ILE A 187 23.01 1.47 11.51
C ILE A 187 22.38 0.71 12.69
N ARG A 188 23.04 0.70 13.85
CA ARG A 188 22.52 0.03 15.04
C ARG A 188 21.19 0.60 15.49
N THR A 189 21.02 1.93 15.49
CA THR A 189 19.75 2.56 15.85
C THR A 189 18.67 2.23 14.83
N THR A 190 18.95 2.35 13.52
CA THR A 190 17.96 2.03 12.49
C THR A 190 17.52 0.57 12.53
N LEU A 191 18.43 -0.36 12.81
CA LEU A 191 18.09 -1.77 12.96
C LEU A 191 17.23 -2.00 14.20
N LYS A 192 17.54 -1.33 15.31
CA LYS A 192 16.74 -1.42 16.54
C LYS A 192 15.32 -0.90 16.29
N ASP A 193 15.19 0.23 15.63
CA ASP A 193 13.90 0.84 15.30
C ASP A 193 13.07 -0.09 14.39
N GLN A 194 13.71 -0.70 13.37
CA GLN A 194 13.06 -1.68 12.49
C GLN A 194 12.59 -2.94 13.25
N MET A 195 13.39 -3.42 14.21
CA MET A 195 13.02 -4.57 15.03
C MET A 195 11.84 -4.23 15.96
N GLU A 196 11.83 -3.04 16.54
CA GLU A 196 10.76 -2.57 17.42
C GLU A 196 9.46 -2.37 16.63
N GLU A 197 9.51 -1.70 15.48
CA GLU A 197 8.37 -1.53 14.59
C GLU A 197 7.77 -2.88 14.21
N ARG A 198 8.60 -3.84 13.78
CA ARG A 198 8.15 -5.19 13.44
C ARG A 198 7.50 -5.91 14.62
N ALA A 199 8.06 -5.79 15.82
CA ALA A 199 7.47 -6.40 17.02
C ALA A 199 6.10 -5.76 17.35
N GLN A 200 5.96 -4.45 17.16
CA GLN A 200 4.70 -3.75 17.38
C GLN A 200 3.63 -4.15 16.34
N THR A 201 4.01 -4.27 15.05
CA THR A 201 3.08 -4.72 14.01
C THR A 201 2.62 -6.16 14.25
N GLU A 202 3.56 -7.06 14.59
CA GLU A 202 3.23 -8.46 14.91
C GLU A 202 2.29 -8.55 16.12
N LYS A 203 2.55 -7.77 17.17
CA LYS A 203 1.65 -7.70 18.33
C LYS A 203 0.27 -7.20 17.95
N HIS A 204 0.20 -6.12 17.15
CA HIS A 204 -1.07 -5.55 16.72
C HIS A 204 -1.89 -6.56 15.88
N GLU A 205 -1.25 -7.26 14.94
CA GLU A 205 -1.89 -8.31 14.16
C GLU A 205 -2.42 -9.45 15.04
N MET A 206 -1.65 -9.87 16.05
CA MET A 206 -2.10 -10.89 16.98
C MET A 206 -3.30 -10.44 17.81
N ASP A 207 -3.33 -9.18 18.24
CA ASP A 207 -4.47 -8.62 18.96
C ASP A 207 -5.71 -8.51 18.07
N LEU A 208 -5.55 -8.14 16.79
CA LEU A 208 -6.65 -8.16 15.81
C LEU A 208 -7.20 -9.58 15.60
N LYS A 209 -6.33 -10.57 15.43
CA LYS A 209 -6.72 -11.99 15.28
C LYS A 209 -7.45 -12.51 16.51
N LYS A 210 -7.02 -12.12 17.71
CA LYS A 210 -7.73 -12.46 18.97
C LYS A 210 -9.12 -11.86 19.00
N ARG A 211 -9.27 -10.58 18.64
CA ARG A 211 -10.57 -9.89 18.59
C ARG A 211 -11.50 -10.50 17.54
N SER A 212 -10.99 -10.84 16.36
CA SER A 212 -11.81 -11.49 15.34
C SER A 212 -12.24 -12.89 15.79
N ALA A 213 -11.35 -13.65 16.43
CA ALA A 213 -11.68 -14.97 16.96
C ALA A 213 -12.71 -14.90 18.09
N SER A 214 -12.61 -13.94 19.01
CA SER A 214 -13.60 -13.77 20.08
C SER A 214 -14.98 -13.41 19.52
N LEU A 215 -15.03 -12.55 18.49
CA LEU A 215 -16.28 -12.18 17.83
C LEU A 215 -16.96 -13.40 17.18
N VAL A 216 -16.19 -14.25 16.50
CA VAL A 216 -16.74 -15.49 15.89
C VAL A 216 -17.28 -16.43 16.97
N LEU A 217 -16.55 -16.62 18.07
CA LEU A 217 -17.00 -17.47 19.18
C LEU A 217 -18.29 -16.94 19.82
N GLU A 218 -18.43 -15.62 19.96
CA GLU A 218 -19.66 -15.01 20.47
C GLU A 218 -20.85 -15.22 19.52
N GLN A 219 -20.63 -15.10 18.21
CA GLN A 219 -21.66 -15.39 17.20
C GLN A 219 -22.09 -16.85 17.21
N ASP A 220 -21.13 -17.78 17.24
CA ASP A 220 -21.42 -19.22 17.30
C ASP A 220 -22.23 -19.57 18.55
N ARG A 221 -21.88 -18.96 19.69
CA ARG A 221 -22.64 -19.12 20.94
C ARG A 221 -24.08 -18.63 20.77
N GLN A 222 -24.29 -17.46 20.16
CA GLN A 222 -25.64 -16.92 19.91
C GLN A 222 -26.44 -17.87 19.01
N PHE A 223 -25.85 -18.38 17.93
CA PHE A 223 -26.53 -19.33 17.05
C PHE A 223 -26.93 -20.62 17.76
N HIS A 224 -26.07 -21.15 18.64
CA HIS A 224 -26.42 -22.32 19.44
C HIS A 224 -27.57 -22.04 20.43
N GLU A 225 -27.58 -20.85 21.05
CA GLU A 225 -28.66 -20.44 21.94
C GLU A 225 -30.00 -20.29 21.17
N GLU A 226 -29.96 -19.67 19.98
CA GLU A 226 -31.13 -19.53 19.10
C GLU A 226 -31.65 -20.88 18.60
N GLU A 227 -30.76 -21.78 18.17
CA GLU A 227 -31.12 -23.12 17.71
C GLU A 227 -31.78 -23.93 18.84
N LYS A 228 -31.23 -23.84 20.06
CA LYS A 228 -31.83 -24.45 21.25
C LYS A 228 -33.23 -23.90 21.50
N GLN A 229 -33.42 -22.59 21.48
CA GLN A 229 -34.73 -21.97 21.67
C GLN A 229 -35.73 -22.40 20.59
N ARG A 230 -35.29 -22.46 19.33
CA ARG A 230 -36.12 -22.96 18.22
C ARG A 230 -36.53 -24.41 18.42
N ASN A 231 -35.60 -25.26 18.85
CA ASN A 231 -35.88 -26.67 19.11
C ASN A 231 -36.85 -26.82 20.28
N ASP A 232 -36.68 -26.06 21.37
CA ASP A 232 -37.61 -26.04 22.50
C ASP A 232 -39.00 -25.54 22.11
N ALA A 233 -39.09 -24.51 21.26
CA ALA A 233 -40.35 -24.02 20.73
C ALA A 233 -41.05 -25.09 19.87
N ARG A 234 -40.28 -25.78 19.02
CA ARG A 234 -40.77 -26.86 18.16
C ARG A 234 -41.27 -28.05 18.99
N THR A 235 -40.53 -28.48 20.01
CA THR A 235 -40.95 -29.61 20.87
C THR A 235 -42.22 -29.25 21.64
N LYS A 236 -42.33 -28.03 22.19
CA LYS A 236 -43.56 -27.53 22.83
C LYS A 236 -44.75 -27.51 21.86
N LEU A 237 -44.54 -27.07 20.61
CA LEU A 237 -45.59 -27.07 19.60
C LEU A 237 -46.04 -28.50 19.29
N LEU A 238 -45.12 -29.42 19.05
CA LEU A 238 -45.44 -30.82 18.77
C LEU A 238 -46.17 -31.48 19.94
N ALA A 239 -45.76 -31.20 21.19
CA ALA A 239 -46.46 -31.68 22.37
C ALA A 239 -47.91 -31.18 22.43
N LYS A 240 -48.15 -29.89 22.15
CA LYS A 240 -49.50 -29.32 22.06
C LYS A 240 -50.35 -29.98 20.98
N VAL A 241 -49.78 -30.20 19.79
CA VAL A 241 -50.47 -30.88 18.69
C VAL A 241 -50.82 -32.32 19.07
N SER A 242 -49.89 -33.05 19.67
CA SER A 242 -50.14 -34.43 20.14
C SER A 242 -51.25 -34.49 21.18
N LEU A 243 -51.28 -33.55 22.14
CA LEU A 243 -52.36 -33.46 23.12
C LEU A 243 -53.71 -33.17 22.47
N LYS A 244 -53.77 -32.20 21.54
CA LYS A 244 -54.99 -31.88 20.80
C LYS A 244 -55.50 -33.04 19.94
N ASN A 245 -54.58 -33.78 19.30
CA ASN A 245 -54.95 -34.97 18.54
C ASN A 245 -55.51 -36.06 19.46
N LYS A 246 -54.96 -36.22 20.67
CA LYS A 246 -55.48 -37.16 21.66
C LYS A 246 -56.89 -36.76 22.10
N GLU A 247 -57.11 -35.50 22.44
CA GLU A 247 -58.45 -34.96 22.79
C GLU A 247 -59.47 -35.20 21.66
N LEU A 248 -59.08 -34.96 20.41
CA LEU A 248 -59.95 -35.21 19.24
C LEU A 248 -60.31 -36.69 19.09
N MET A 249 -59.36 -37.59 19.33
CA MET A 249 -59.60 -39.04 19.28
C MET A 249 -60.52 -39.51 20.41
N GLU A 250 -60.37 -38.95 21.61
CA GLU A 250 -61.24 -39.22 22.76
C GLU A 250 -62.66 -38.73 22.49
N ASN A 251 -62.82 -37.48 22.05
CA ASN A 251 -64.13 -36.91 21.69
C ASN A 251 -64.80 -37.70 20.57
N LYS A 252 -64.06 -38.10 19.53
CA LYS A 252 -64.59 -38.93 18.46
C LYS A 252 -65.09 -40.28 18.99
N ARG A 253 -64.31 -40.91 19.88
CA ARG A 253 -64.68 -42.19 20.50
C ARG A 253 -65.93 -42.07 21.36
N GLU A 254 -66.08 -40.99 22.12
CA GLU A 254 -67.28 -40.71 22.92
C GLU A 254 -68.51 -40.48 22.03
N TYR A 255 -68.35 -39.70 20.96
CA TYR A 255 -69.40 -39.46 19.97
C TYR A 255 -69.84 -40.76 19.28
N ASP A 256 -68.89 -41.61 18.87
CA ASP A 256 -69.19 -42.90 18.25
C ASP A 256 -69.93 -43.84 19.22
N GLN A 257 -69.57 -43.83 20.51
CA GLN A 257 -70.30 -44.57 21.55
C GLN A 257 -71.71 -44.06 21.74
N TRP A 258 -71.89 -42.73 21.85
CA TRP A 258 -73.20 -42.10 22.00
C TRP A 258 -74.09 -42.40 20.79
N ASN A 259 -73.56 -42.27 19.57
CA ASN A 259 -74.27 -42.61 18.34
C ASN A 259 -74.70 -44.07 18.32
N ARG A 260 -73.84 -44.99 18.75
CA ARG A 260 -74.19 -46.42 18.80
C ARG A 260 -75.36 -46.67 19.77
N VAL A 261 -75.32 -46.06 20.97
CA VAL A 261 -76.41 -46.15 21.94
C VAL A 261 -77.69 -45.54 21.39
N HIS A 262 -77.60 -44.36 20.76
CA HIS A 262 -78.74 -43.69 20.13
C HIS A 262 -79.36 -44.53 19.01
N GLN A 263 -78.53 -45.10 18.12
CA GLN A 263 -78.96 -46.02 17.08
C GLN A 263 -79.68 -47.24 17.66
N TRP A 264 -79.13 -47.86 18.71
CA TRP A 264 -79.80 -48.97 19.39
C TRP A 264 -81.18 -48.59 19.95
N HIS A 265 -81.34 -47.39 20.52
CA HIS A 265 -82.64 -46.91 20.99
C HIS A 265 -83.64 -46.70 19.85
N VAL A 266 -83.20 -46.06 18.75
CA VAL A 266 -84.04 -45.82 17.57
C VAL A 266 -84.47 -47.14 16.94
N GLU A 267 -83.55 -48.08 16.76
CA GLU A 267 -83.84 -49.41 16.20
C GLU A 267 -84.80 -50.20 17.09
N ARG A 268 -84.61 -50.14 18.42
CA ARG A 268 -85.54 -50.77 19.38
C ARG A 268 -86.95 -50.18 19.32
N ALA A 269 -87.07 -48.86 19.12
CA ALA A 269 -88.35 -48.20 18.91
C ALA A 269 -89.00 -48.65 17.58
N MET A 270 -88.23 -48.70 16.49
CA MET A 270 -88.73 -49.20 15.19
C MET A 270 -89.19 -50.66 15.25
N LEU A 271 -88.49 -51.52 16.01
CA LEU A 271 -88.89 -52.91 16.21
C LEU A 271 -90.21 -53.08 16.98
N ALA A 272 -90.56 -52.11 17.84
CA ALA A 272 -91.85 -52.10 18.51
C ALA A 272 -93.00 -51.88 17.51
N ASP A 273 -92.77 -51.09 16.46
CA ASP A 273 -93.75 -50.80 15.41
C ASP A 273 -93.73 -51.82 14.25
N SER A 274 -92.60 -52.47 14.00
CA SER A 274 -92.43 -53.46 12.93
C SER A 274 -91.45 -54.57 13.34
N PRO A 275 -91.88 -55.83 13.45
CA PRO A 275 -91.08 -56.91 14.05
C PRO A 275 -89.89 -57.39 13.20
N ILE A 276 -89.68 -56.83 12.00
CA ILE A 276 -88.61 -57.24 11.08
C ILE A 276 -87.46 -56.26 11.18
N ASN A 277 -86.26 -56.74 11.55
CA ASN A 277 -85.04 -55.94 11.55
C ASN A 277 -84.49 -55.79 10.12
N TRP A 278 -84.95 -54.77 9.40
CA TRP A 278 -84.53 -54.51 8.01
C TRP A 278 -83.05 -54.08 7.89
N SER A 279 -82.44 -53.48 8.93
CA SER A 279 -81.05 -53.01 8.91
C SER A 279 -80.02 -54.07 9.31
N LYS A 280 -80.45 -55.21 9.89
CA LYS A 280 -79.57 -56.32 10.35
C LYS A 280 -78.44 -55.89 11.31
N THR A 281 -78.66 -54.83 12.08
CA THR A 281 -77.65 -54.20 12.96
C THR A 281 -77.69 -54.68 14.42
N LEU A 282 -78.72 -55.45 14.81
CA LEU A 282 -78.80 -56.13 16.11
C LEU A 282 -78.29 -57.57 15.94
N THR A 283 -77.05 -57.81 16.34
CA THR A 283 -76.47 -59.15 16.59
C THR A 283 -76.23 -59.33 18.07
#